data_AF-A0A7J0EXA2-F1
#
_entry.id   AF-A0A7J0EXA2-F1
#
_cell.length_a   1.000
_cell.length_b   1.000
_cell.length_c   1.000
_cell.angle_alpha   90.00
_cell.angle_beta   90.00
_cell.angle_gamma   90.00
#
_symmetry.space_group_name_H-M   'P 1'
#
loop_
_entity.id
_entity.type
_entity.pdbx_description
1 polymer ?
#
loop_
_entity_poly.entity_id
_entity_poly.type
_entity_poly.pdbx_seq_one_letter_code
_entity_poly.pdbx_strand_id
1 'polypeptide(L)'
;MPSLLIPKNRFQQVSPNPGQPFVPFSQLQQWKLIESRFVSLLHDCDDIPQIKRVHGPIVRKGLDQCCFVLAKLVRTVIKVGAPMDLYPCLVFEQVKQPNPFLWTALIRGYSIQGPFTESVTLYKLYEKRWDWSCVVYVFGPAKGLYCCG
;
A
#
# COMPACT_ATOMS: atom_id res chain seq x y z
N MET A 1 24.70 7.30 20.28
CA MET A 1 23.37 7.69 19.78
C MET A 1 23.31 7.37 18.28
N PRO A 2 23.03 6.12 17.86
CA PRO A 2 23.05 5.79 16.45
C PRO A 2 21.70 6.06 15.81
N SER A 3 21.74 6.96 14.84
CA SER A 3 20.69 7.40 13.93
C SER A 3 20.13 6.23 13.13
N LEU A 4 18.82 6.02 13.25
CA LEU A 4 18.04 5.03 12.50
C LEU A 4 17.89 5.48 11.04
N LEU A 5 18.72 4.92 10.14
CA LEU A 5 18.54 5.06 8.70
C LEU A 5 17.35 4.20 8.25
N ILE A 6 16.24 4.89 8.00
CA ILE A 6 14.99 4.38 7.42
C ILE A 6 15.26 3.89 5.98
N PRO A 7 14.89 2.65 5.60
CA PRO A 7 14.94 2.24 4.20
C PRO A 7 13.85 3.01 3.41
N LYS A 8 14.30 3.86 2.50
CA LYS A 8 13.45 4.53 1.50
C LYS A 8 12.80 3.47 0.61
N ASN A 9 11.53 3.71 0.25
CA ASN A 9 10.71 3.00 -0.75
C ASN A 9 11.51 2.14 -1.74
N ARG A 10 11.48 0.82 -1.55
CA ARG A 10 12.17 -0.16 -2.43
C ARG A 10 11.66 -0.15 -3.89
N PHE A 11 10.53 0.50 -4.16
CA PHE A 11 9.94 0.55 -5.51
C PHE A 11 9.87 1.95 -6.14
N GLN A 12 10.42 3.00 -5.50
CA GLN A 12 10.44 4.35 -6.08
C GLN A 12 11.82 5.02 -6.11
N GLN A 13 12.90 4.31 -5.76
CA GLN A 13 14.26 4.78 -6.03
C GLN A 13 15.10 3.67 -6.66
N VAL A 14 14.93 3.46 -7.97
CA VAL A 14 16.07 3.08 -8.82
C VAL A 14 16.59 4.38 -9.42
N SER A 15 17.17 5.21 -8.57
CA SER A 15 18.20 6.17 -9.00
C SER A 15 19.53 5.48 -8.65
N PRO A 16 20.50 5.36 -9.57
CA PRO A 16 21.76 4.70 -9.26
C PRO A 16 22.48 5.52 -8.21
N ASN A 17 22.42 5.11 -6.95
CA ASN A 17 23.15 5.76 -5.88
C ASN A 17 24.48 5.02 -5.70
N PRO A 18 25.64 5.67 -5.90
CA PRO A 18 26.95 5.02 -5.77
C PRO A 18 27.20 4.67 -4.30
N GLY A 19 26.90 3.44 -3.93
CA GLY A 19 27.04 2.94 -2.56
C GLY A 19 25.96 1.96 -2.10
N GLN A 20 24.89 1.72 -2.88
CA GLN A 20 23.98 0.63 -2.56
C GLN A 20 24.57 -0.72 -3.01
N PRO A 21 24.47 -1.80 -2.19
CA PRO A 21 24.81 -3.14 -2.65
C PRO A 21 23.97 -3.48 -3.88
N PHE A 22 24.61 -3.97 -4.95
CA PHE A 22 23.90 -4.50 -6.11
C PHE A 22 22.95 -5.62 -5.64
N VAL A 23 21.65 -5.46 -5.85
CA VAL A 23 20.65 -6.48 -5.55
C VAL A 23 20.51 -7.37 -6.78
N PRO A 24 20.91 -8.66 -6.74
CA PRO A 24 20.78 -9.54 -7.89
C PRO A 24 19.34 -9.67 -8.36
N PHE A 25 19.14 -9.74 -9.68
CA PHE A 25 17.82 -9.91 -10.31
C PHE A 25 17.03 -11.11 -9.75
N SER A 26 17.73 -12.21 -9.43
CA SER A 26 17.17 -13.40 -8.79
C SER A 26 16.48 -13.10 -7.45
N GLN A 27 17.05 -12.19 -6.64
CA GLN A 27 16.44 -11.77 -5.39
C GLN A 27 15.18 -10.94 -5.64
N LEU A 28 15.19 -10.00 -6.61
CA LEU A 28 14.00 -9.22 -6.97
C LEU A 28 12.84 -10.11 -7.43
N GLN A 29 13.13 -11.16 -8.21
CA GLN A 29 12.15 -12.16 -8.62
C GLN A 29 11.52 -12.87 -7.41
N GLN A 30 12.37 -13.26 -6.45
CA GLN A 30 11.93 -13.93 -5.23
C GLN A 30 11.00 -13.05 -4.39
N TRP A 31 11.26 -11.75 -4.28
CA TRP A 31 10.40 -10.81 -3.54
C TRP A 31 8.99 -10.71 -4.14
N LYS A 32 8.89 -10.57 -5.47
CA LYS A 32 7.59 -10.54 -6.16
C LYS A 32 6.77 -11.82 -5.96
N LEU A 33 7.44 -12.98 -5.91
CA LEU A 33 6.78 -14.26 -5.62
C LEU A 33 6.21 -14.29 -4.21
N ILE A 34 6.91 -13.74 -3.22
CA ILE A 34 6.42 -13.68 -1.84
C ILE A 34 5.21 -12.74 -1.75
N GLU A 35 5.27 -11.57 -2.37
CA GLU A 35 4.14 -10.62 -2.44
C GLU A 35 2.91 -11.28 -3.09
N SER A 36 3.08 -11.93 -4.23
CA SER A 36 2.01 -12.63 -4.94
C SER A 36 1.38 -13.73 -4.09
N ARG A 37 2.18 -14.53 -3.37
CA ARG A 37 1.66 -15.56 -2.45
C ARG A 37 0.77 -14.97 -1.38
N PHE A 38 1.17 -13.86 -0.74
CA PHE A 38 0.34 -13.20 0.26
C PHE A 38 -0.93 -12.60 -0.32
N VAL A 39 -0.86 -12.04 -1.53
CA VAL A 39 -2.05 -11.53 -2.24
C VAL A 39 -3.05 -12.64 -2.53
N SER A 40 -2.57 -13.83 -2.93
CA SER A 40 -3.43 -15.01 -3.12
C SER A 40 -4.02 -15.49 -1.79
N LEU A 41 -3.21 -15.62 -0.74
CA LEU A 41 -3.72 -16.01 0.58
C LEU A 41 -4.78 -15.03 1.12
N LEU A 42 -4.59 -13.73 0.90
CA LEU A 42 -5.57 -12.71 1.26
C LEU A 42 -6.83 -12.79 0.40
N HIS A 43 -6.74 -13.21 -0.86
CA HIS A 43 -7.91 -13.36 -1.73
C HIS A 43 -8.88 -14.41 -1.18
N ASP A 44 -8.33 -15.49 -0.63
CA ASP A 44 -9.09 -16.65 -0.12
C ASP A 44 -9.54 -16.47 1.34
N CYS A 45 -9.22 -15.33 1.96
CA CYS A 45 -9.71 -15.01 3.29
C CYS A 45 -11.17 -14.51 3.22
N ASP A 46 -12.00 -15.05 4.10
CA ASP A 46 -13.42 -14.66 4.24
C ASP A 46 -13.78 -14.19 5.65
N ASP A 47 -12.84 -14.20 6.60
CA ASP A 47 -13.03 -13.67 7.95
C ASP A 47 -11.83 -12.81 8.44
N ILE A 48 -12.08 -12.01 9.48
CA ILE A 48 -11.03 -11.16 10.10
C ILE A 48 -9.93 -11.97 10.79
N PRO A 49 -10.23 -13.07 11.52
CA PRO A 49 -9.19 -13.92 12.11
C PRO A 49 -8.18 -14.46 11.09
N GLN A 50 -8.61 -14.93 9.92
CA GLN A 50 -7.75 -15.39 8.84
C GLN A 50 -6.88 -14.25 8.31
N ILE A 51 -7.45 -13.06 8.08
CA ILE A 51 -6.69 -11.89 7.64
C ILE A 51 -5.60 -11.54 8.66
N LYS A 52 -5.91 -11.55 9.97
CA LYS A 52 -4.92 -11.31 11.03
C LYS A 52 -3.83 -12.38 11.06
N ARG A 53 -4.20 -13.65 10.85
CA ARG A 53 -3.23 -14.77 10.74
C ARG A 53 -2.30 -14.62 9.54
N VAL A 54 -2.78 -14.09 8.42
CA VAL A 54 -1.95 -13.80 7.23
C VAL A 54 -1.11 -12.53 7.42
N HIS A 55 -1.62 -11.54 8.16
CA HIS A 55 -0.90 -10.29 8.42
C HIS A 55 0.36 -10.47 9.27
N GLY A 56 0.36 -11.35 10.28
CA GLY A 56 1.55 -11.64 11.08
C GLY A 56 2.78 -12.04 10.26
N PRO A 57 2.67 -13.05 9.36
CA PRO A 57 3.71 -13.41 8.40
C PRO A 57 4.11 -12.27 7.44
N ILE A 58 3.18 -11.41 7.02
CA ILE A 58 3.49 -10.23 6.19
C ILE A 58 4.47 -9.31 6.93
N VAL A 59 4.19 -9.00 8.19
CA VAL A 59 5.07 -8.18 9.04
C VAL A 59 6.42 -8.89 9.26
N ARG A 60 6.40 -10.19 9.56
CA ARG A 60 7.64 -10.97 9.78
C ARG A 60 8.54 -11.04 8.54
N LYS A 61 7.96 -10.94 7.34
CA LYS A 61 8.70 -10.91 6.07
C LYS A 61 9.09 -9.49 5.62
N GLY A 62 8.77 -8.46 6.41
CA GLY A 62 9.10 -7.06 6.11
C GLY A 62 8.26 -6.47 4.97
N LEU A 63 7.05 -6.99 4.77
CA LEU A 63 6.09 -6.51 3.76
C LEU A 63 5.06 -5.53 4.36
N ASP A 64 5.22 -5.13 5.62
CA ASP A 64 4.44 -4.12 6.33
C ASP A 64 4.62 -2.69 5.80
N GLN A 65 5.55 -2.48 4.88
CA GLN A 65 5.70 -1.22 4.12
C GLN A 65 5.34 -1.39 2.63
N CYS A 66 4.96 -2.61 2.21
CA CYS A 66 4.60 -2.87 0.82
C CYS A 66 3.16 -2.46 0.57
N CYS A 67 2.97 -1.25 0.03
CA CYS A 67 1.65 -0.69 -0.25
C CYS A 67 0.78 -1.59 -1.15
N PHE A 68 1.38 -2.40 -2.03
CA PHE A 68 0.65 -3.34 -2.87
C PHE A 68 -0.04 -4.44 -2.04
N VAL A 69 0.71 -5.11 -1.17
CA VAL A 69 0.19 -6.18 -0.28
C VAL A 69 -0.82 -5.59 0.72
N LEU A 70 -0.51 -4.43 1.31
CA LEU A 70 -1.39 -3.78 2.28
C LEU A 70 -2.68 -3.28 1.65
N ALA A 71 -2.64 -2.75 0.44
CA ALA A 71 -3.85 -2.34 -0.26
C ALA A 71 -4.75 -3.55 -0.61
N LYS A 72 -4.17 -4.73 -0.87
CA LYS A 72 -4.94 -5.97 -0.99
C LYS A 72 -5.54 -6.37 0.35
N LEU A 73 -4.78 -6.28 1.44
CA LEU A 73 -5.24 -6.57 2.80
C LEU A 73 -6.44 -5.68 3.17
N VAL A 74 -6.33 -4.35 3.01
CA VAL A 74 -7.41 -3.39 3.28
C VAL A 74 -8.66 -3.73 2.46
N ARG A 75 -8.52 -4.01 1.16
CA ARG A 75 -9.66 -4.43 0.32
C ARG A 75 -10.31 -5.73 0.78
N THR A 76 -9.53 -6.66 1.33
CA THR A 76 -10.05 -7.92 1.86
C THR A 76 -10.79 -7.69 3.17
N VAL A 77 -10.30 -6.80 4.03
CA VAL A 77 -11.00 -6.38 5.26
C VAL A 77 -12.34 -5.72 4.93
N ILE A 78 -12.38 -4.88 3.88
CA ILE A 78 -13.61 -4.31 3.33
C ILE A 78 -14.51 -5.44 2.79
N LYS A 79 -13.98 -6.40 2.01
CA LYS A 79 -14.79 -7.52 1.49
C LYS A 79 -15.54 -8.28 2.60
N VAL A 80 -14.91 -8.48 3.77
CA VAL A 80 -15.51 -9.22 4.90
C VAL A 80 -16.39 -8.34 5.81
N GLY A 81 -16.60 -7.06 5.46
CA GLY A 81 -17.55 -6.17 6.14
C GLY A 81 -17.07 -5.62 7.48
N ALA A 82 -15.77 -5.56 7.73
CA ALA A 82 -15.26 -5.07 9.01
C ALA A 82 -15.15 -3.54 9.06
N PRO A 83 -15.39 -2.91 10.24
CA PRO A 83 -15.31 -1.46 10.39
C PRO A 83 -13.94 -0.90 10.02
N MET A 84 -13.95 0.21 9.27
CA MET A 84 -12.73 0.87 8.79
C MET A 84 -11.89 1.48 9.92
N ASP A 85 -12.53 1.96 10.98
CA ASP A 85 -11.90 2.68 12.11
C ASP A 85 -11.08 1.78 13.05
N LEU A 86 -11.10 0.48 12.82
CA LEU A 86 -10.37 -0.49 13.62
C LEU A 86 -9.11 -0.94 12.90
N TYR A 87 -9.24 -2.00 12.10
CA TYR A 87 -8.07 -2.71 11.61
C TYR A 87 -7.41 -2.07 10.38
N PRO A 88 -8.16 -1.63 9.33
CA PRO A 88 -7.57 -0.98 8.16
C PRO A 88 -6.82 0.31 8.49
N CYS A 89 -7.39 1.16 9.37
CA CYS A 89 -6.77 2.42 9.76
C CYS A 89 -5.44 2.20 10.47
N LEU A 90 -5.40 1.29 11.46
CA LEU A 90 -4.17 0.94 12.18
C LEU A 90 -3.08 0.39 11.25
N VAL A 91 -3.45 -0.41 10.25
CA VAL A 91 -2.49 -0.91 9.25
C VAL A 91 -1.95 0.23 8.39
N PHE A 92 -2.81 1.18 8.01
CA PHE A 92 -2.41 2.33 7.22
C PHE A 92 -1.46 3.28 7.97
N GLU A 93 -1.73 3.55 9.25
CA GLU A 93 -0.89 4.43 10.10
C GLU A 93 0.54 3.90 10.30
N GLN A 94 0.74 2.59 10.20
CA GLN A 94 2.06 1.96 10.29
C GLN A 94 2.92 2.16 9.03
N VAL A 95 2.31 2.59 7.91
CA VAL A 95 3.01 2.79 6.64
C VAL A 95 3.67 4.16 6.60
N LYS A 96 5.00 4.20 6.47
CA LYS A 96 5.76 5.46 6.47
C LYS A 96 5.49 6.33 5.25
N GLN A 97 5.29 5.70 4.09
CA GLN A 97 5.09 6.39 2.80
C GLN A 97 3.98 5.70 2.00
N PRO A 98 2.70 5.94 2.36
CA PRO A 98 1.56 5.35 1.67
C PRO A 98 1.48 5.86 0.23
N ASN A 99 1.47 4.95 -0.75
CA ASN A 99 1.32 5.30 -2.17
C ASN A 99 -0.15 5.61 -2.53
N PRO A 100 -0.42 6.22 -3.71
CA PRO A 100 -1.78 6.53 -4.15
C PRO A 100 -2.72 5.31 -4.12
N PHE A 101 -2.20 4.12 -4.46
CA PHE A 101 -2.99 2.90 -4.50
C PHE A 101 -3.54 2.48 -3.12
N LEU A 102 -2.75 2.66 -2.07
CA LEU A 102 -3.14 2.40 -0.68
C LEU A 102 -4.13 3.46 -0.19
N TRP A 103 -3.90 4.74 -0.51
CA TRP A 103 -4.85 5.82 -0.23
C TRP A 103 -6.22 5.58 -0.86
N THR A 104 -6.27 5.23 -2.16
CA THR A 104 -7.53 4.93 -2.85
C THR A 104 -8.24 3.72 -2.24
N ALA A 105 -7.49 2.70 -1.79
CA ALA A 105 -8.08 1.55 -1.10
C ALA A 105 -8.74 1.96 0.22
N LEU A 106 -8.09 2.83 1.00
CA LEU A 106 -8.62 3.32 2.28
C LEU A 106 -9.85 4.24 2.06
N ILE A 107 -9.74 5.22 1.16
CA ILE A 107 -10.85 6.14 0.82
C ILE A 107 -12.07 5.34 0.36
N ARG A 108 -11.89 4.36 -0.54
CA ARG A 108 -12.97 3.49 -1.00
C ARG A 108 -13.59 2.69 0.14
N GLY A 109 -12.78 2.21 1.09
CA GLY A 109 -13.28 1.52 2.27
C GLY A 109 -14.21 2.39 3.12
N TYR A 110 -13.79 3.62 3.39
CA TYR A 110 -14.63 4.60 4.09
C TYR A 110 -15.88 4.97 3.31
N SER A 111 -15.82 5.05 1.98
CA SER A 111 -17.01 5.33 1.15
C SER A 111 -18.03 4.19 1.12
N ILE A 112 -17.63 2.94 1.38
CA ILE A 112 -18.52 1.77 1.34
C ILE A 112 -19.04 1.41 2.75
N GLN A 113 -18.20 1.47 3.78
CA GLN A 113 -18.50 0.95 5.12
C GLN A 113 -18.32 1.96 6.25
N GLY A 114 -17.60 3.05 6.00
CA GLY A 114 -17.37 4.09 6.99
C GLY A 114 -18.30 5.27 6.80
N PRO A 115 -18.16 6.31 7.63
CA PRO A 115 -18.91 7.53 7.44
C PRO A 115 -18.30 8.33 6.27
N PHE A 116 -19.18 8.90 5.44
CA PHE A 116 -18.79 9.59 4.21
C PHE A 116 -17.86 10.79 4.49
N THR A 117 -18.05 11.45 5.63
CA THR A 117 -17.25 12.57 6.13
C THR A 117 -15.76 12.24 6.22
N GLU A 118 -15.41 11.04 6.67
CA GLU A 118 -14.05 10.55 6.83
C GLU A 118 -13.44 10.29 5.47
N SER A 119 -14.21 9.75 4.51
CA SER A 119 -13.74 9.55 3.14
C SER A 119 -13.36 10.87 2.46
N VAL A 120 -14.16 11.93 2.63
CA VAL A 120 -13.88 13.28 2.13
C VAL A 120 -12.68 13.90 2.84
N THR A 121 -12.56 13.69 4.15
CA THR A 121 -11.43 14.20 4.94
C THR A 121 -10.12 13.55 4.51
N LEU A 122 -10.11 12.24 4.31
CA LEU A 122 -8.96 11.49 3.78
C LEU A 122 -8.61 11.93 2.36
N TYR A 123 -9.59 12.17 1.50
CA TYR A 123 -9.36 12.72 0.17
C TYR A 123 -8.70 14.10 0.22
N LYS A 124 -9.18 15.01 1.06
CA LYS A 124 -8.58 16.34 1.27
C LYS A 124 -7.17 16.28 1.87
N LEU A 125 -6.91 15.31 2.75
CA LEU A 125 -5.58 15.08 3.30
C LEU A 125 -4.62 14.55 2.25
N TYR A 126 -5.08 13.60 1.43
CA TYR A 126 -4.36 13.11 0.27
C TYR A 126 -4.05 14.27 -0.69
N GLU A 127 -5.03 15.13 -0.95
CA GLU A 127 -4.92 16.30 -1.82
C GLU A 127 -3.83 17.27 -1.40
N LYS A 128 -3.73 17.56 -0.10
CA LYS A 128 -2.69 18.46 0.43
C LYS A 128 -1.28 17.86 0.39
N ARG A 129 -1.17 16.54 0.31
CA ARG A 129 0.10 15.82 0.41
C ARG A 129 0.72 15.47 -0.93
N TRP A 130 -0.08 15.42 -1.99
CA TRP A 130 0.35 15.11 -3.34
C TRP A 130 0.00 16.29 -4.24
N ASP A 131 0.99 16.93 -4.87
CA ASP A 131 0.72 17.89 -5.93
C ASP A 131 -0.04 17.19 -7.06
N TRP A 132 -1.25 17.67 -7.38
CA TRP A 132 -2.25 16.96 -8.19
C TRP A 132 -1.86 16.74 -9.64
N SER A 133 -0.79 17.38 -10.09
CA SER A 133 -0.22 17.25 -11.43
C SER A 133 -0.01 15.78 -11.86
N CYS A 134 0.25 14.86 -10.91
CA CYS A 134 0.55 13.44 -11.22
C CYS A 134 -0.66 12.49 -11.16
N VAL A 135 -1.76 12.84 -10.48
CA VAL A 135 -2.84 11.87 -10.15
C VAL A 135 -3.94 11.85 -11.21
N VAL A 136 -4.15 12.95 -11.93
CA VAL A 136 -5.13 13.04 -13.03
C VAL A 136 -4.85 11.99 -14.13
N TYR A 137 -3.60 11.54 -14.26
CA TYR A 137 -3.18 10.52 -15.22
C TYR A 137 -3.68 9.09 -14.92
N VAL A 138 -4.15 8.78 -13.71
CA VAL A 138 -4.47 7.40 -13.31
C VAL A 138 -5.96 7.03 -13.47
N PHE A 139 -6.86 8.02 -13.65
CA PHE A 139 -8.31 7.76 -13.70
C PHE A 139 -9.05 8.39 -14.91
N GLY A 140 -8.34 8.82 -15.96
CA GLY A 140 -8.96 9.30 -17.20
C GLY A 140 -9.12 8.18 -18.24
N PRO A 141 -10.30 8.03 -18.90
CA PRO A 141 -10.41 7.17 -20.06
C PRO A 141 -9.77 7.89 -21.25
N ALA A 142 -8.72 7.27 -21.81
CA ALA A 142 -8.09 7.62 -23.08
C ALA A 142 -7.27 8.93 -23.15
N LYS A 143 -5.93 8.78 -23.14
CA LYS A 143 -5.00 9.03 -24.27
C LYS A 143 -3.60 9.43 -23.76
N GLY A 144 -2.59 8.76 -24.33
CA GLY A 144 -1.25 9.33 -24.51
C GLY A 144 -0.25 9.07 -23.39
N LEU A 145 0.83 8.36 -23.74
CA LEU A 145 2.08 8.30 -23.00
C LEU A 145 2.57 9.72 -22.68
N TYR A 146 3.14 10.00 -21.50
CA TYR A 146 4.42 10.72 -21.36
C TYR A 146 5.11 10.41 -20.02
N CYS A 147 6.42 10.22 -20.12
CA CYS A 147 7.38 10.08 -19.03
C CYS A 147 7.62 11.42 -18.31
N CYS A 148 8.06 11.38 -17.05
CA CYS A 148 8.87 12.47 -16.50
C CYS A 148 10.21 11.91 -16.03
N GLY A 149 11.28 12.51 -16.56
CA GLY A 149 12.66 12.38 -16.08
C GLY A 149 12.97 13.33 -14.94
#